data_AF-A0A6N0LQH8-F1
#
_entry.id   AF-A0A6N0LQH8-F1
#
_cell.length_a   1.000
_cell.length_b   1.000
_cell.length_c   1.000
_cell.angle_alpha   90.00
_cell.angle_beta   90.00
_cell.angle_gamma   90.00
#
_symmetry.space_group_name_H-M   'P 1'
#
loop_
_entity.id
_entity.type
_entity.pdbx_description
1 polymer ?
#
loop_
_entity_poly.entity_id
_entity_poly.type
_entity_poly.pdbx_seq_one_letter_code
_entity_poly.pdbx_strand_id
1 'polypeptide(L)' 'MDNASIHQEAFLRPILELAGATLHFLSSYSPDFSPIENCWSKVKEFIRSIAPRTYHDLAQAINRAFQPTFRRYIR' A
#
# COMPACT_ATOMS: atom_id res chain seq x y z
N MET A 1 1.60 -10.38 0.34
CA MET A 1 1.90 -9.80 1.66
C MET A 1 3.38 -10.00 1.94
N ASP A 2 4.05 -8.99 2.49
CA ASP A 2 5.44 -9.18 2.92
C ASP A 2 5.52 -10.05 4.19
N ASN A 3 6.74 -10.38 4.61
CA ASN A 3 7.00 -11.26 5.76
C ASN A 3 7.24 -10.48 7.07
N ALA A 4 6.63 -9.31 7.24
CA ALA A 4 6.70 -8.59 8.51
C ALA A 4 6.19 -9.46 9.67
N SER A 5 6.79 -9.36 10.86
CA SER A 5 6.44 -10.21 12.01
C SER A 5 4.99 -10.05 12.51
N ILE A 6 4.34 -8.94 12.13
CA ILE A 6 2.93 -8.67 12.39
C ILE A 6 1.99 -9.42 11.42
N HIS A 7 2.50 -9.92 10.29
CA HIS A 7 1.75 -10.64 9.26
C HIS A 7 1.64 -12.13 9.57
N GLN A 8 1.06 -12.48 10.72
CA GLN A 8 0.96 -13.86 11.16
C GLN A 8 -0.11 -14.64 10.40
N GLU A 9 0.32 -15.65 9.65
CA GLU A 9 -0.55 -16.49 8.81
C GLU A 9 -1.71 -17.11 9.60
N ALA A 10 -1.44 -17.65 10.79
CA ALA A 10 -2.45 -18.30 11.62
C ALA A 10 -3.64 -17.38 11.98
N PHE A 11 -3.39 -16.07 12.07
CA PHE A 11 -4.42 -15.08 12.31
C PHE A 11 -5.07 -14.60 11.01
N LEU A 12 -4.28 -14.39 9.95
CA LEU A 12 -4.73 -13.73 8.73
C LEU A 12 -5.48 -14.67 7.78
N ARG A 13 -5.07 -15.93 7.68
CA ARG A 13 -5.66 -16.90 6.74
C ARG A 13 -7.17 -17.10 6.97
N PRO A 14 -7.67 -17.35 8.20
CA PRO A 14 -9.10 -17.52 8.43
C PRO A 14 -9.92 -16.26 8.09
N ILE A 15 -9.38 -15.08 8.39
CA ILE A 15 -10.05 -13.79 8.16
C ILE A 15 -10.15 -13.49 6.66
N LEU A 16 -9.07 -13.76 5.92
CA LEU A 16 -9.03 -13.54 4.47
C LEU A 16 -9.93 -14.52 3.71
N GLU A 17 -9.95 -15.80 4.12
CA GLU A 17 -10.83 -16.81 3.52
C GLU A 17 -12.31 -16.48 3.74
N LEU A 18 -12.69 -15.97 4.91
CA LEU A 18 -14.05 -15.48 5.18
C LEU A 18 -14.45 -14.32 4.26
N ALA A 19 -13.48 -13.48 3.89
CA ALA A 19 -13.67 -12.38 2.95
C ALA A 19 -13.60 -12.81 1.46
N GLY A 20 -13.38 -14.11 1.18
CA GLY A 20 -13.22 -14.63 -0.18
C GLY A 20 -11.87 -14.28 -0.82
N ALA A 21 -10.86 -13.94 -0.03
CA ALA A 21 -9.51 -13.59 -0.49
C ALA A 21 -8.51 -14.73 -0.21
N THR A 22 -7.49 -14.84 -1.06
CA THR A 22 -6.39 -15.79 -0.89
C THR A 22 -5.14 -15.12 -0.35
N LEU A 23 -4.49 -15.75 0.63
CA LEU A 23 -3.25 -15.25 1.22
C LEU A 23 -2.03 -15.73 0.43
N HIS A 24 -1.33 -14.79 -0.20
CA HIS A 24 -0.06 -15.02 -0.89
C HIS A 24 1.07 -14.23 -0.22
N PHE A 25 2.09 -14.92 0.30
CA PHE A 25 3.31 -14.31 0.80
C PHE A 25 4.32 -14.08 -0.31
N LEU A 26 5.06 -12.96 -0.23
CA LEU A 26 6.17 -12.67 -1.13
C LEU A 26 7.42 -13.44 -0.71
N SER A 27 8.29 -13.78 -1.65
CA SER A 27 9.63 -14.29 -1.34
C SER A 27 10.41 -13.29 -0.49
N SER A 28 11.19 -13.80 0.46
CA SER A 28 12.01 -12.96 1.34
C SER A 28 12.96 -12.07 0.54
N TYR A 29 13.05 -10.79 0.92
CA TYR A 29 13.89 -9.78 0.27
C TYR A 29 13.63 -9.60 -1.23
N SER A 30 12.37 -9.63 -1.64
CA SER A 30 11.93 -9.29 -3.01
C SER A 30 11.18 -7.94 -3.08
N PRO A 31 11.79 -6.81 -2.64
CA PRO A 31 11.12 -5.50 -2.69
C PRO A 31 10.76 -5.11 -4.13
N ASP A 32 11.56 -5.53 -5.11
CA ASP A 32 11.33 -5.25 -6.54
C ASP A 32 10.11 -5.97 -7.14
N PHE A 33 9.53 -6.96 -6.43
CA PHE A 33 8.37 -7.73 -6.88
C PHE A 33 7.03 -7.23 -6.31
N SER A 34 7.02 -6.15 -5.52
CA SER A 34 5.76 -5.61 -5.00
C SER A 34 5.16 -4.57 -5.96
N PRO A 35 4.01 -4.83 -6.60
CA PRO A 35 3.40 -3.91 -7.57
C PRO A 35 3.03 -2.54 -6.98
N ILE A 36 3.06 -2.39 -5.65
CA ILE A 36 2.76 -1.15 -4.95
C ILE A 36 3.94 -0.16 -4.90
N GLU A 37 5.20 -0.58 -5.12
CA GLU A 37 6.37 0.30 -4.92
C GLU A 37 6.37 1.50 -5.87
N ASN A 38 6.02 1.27 -7.14
CA ASN A 38 5.87 2.33 -8.13
C ASN A 38 4.71 3.28 -7.79
N CYS A 39 3.62 2.73 -7.23
CA CYS A 39 2.50 3.53 -6.75
C CYS A 39 2.95 4.44 -5.59
N TRP A 40 3.67 3.90 -4.61
CA TRP A 40 4.17 4.67 -3.47
C TRP A 40 5.15 5.76 -3.87
N SER A 41 5.98 5.54 -4.89
CA SER A 41 6.85 6.58 -5.42
C SER A 41 6.06 7.79 -5.94
N LYS A 42 4.95 7.56 -6.66
CA LYS A 42 4.07 8.63 -7.16
C LYS A 42 3.27 9.32 -6.06
N VAL A 43 2.74 8.55 -5.11
CA VAL A 43 2.05 9.11 -3.94
C VAL A 43 2.98 10.02 -3.13
N LYS A 44 4.22 9.57 -2.86
CA LYS A 44 5.22 10.37 -2.14
C LYS A 44 5.62 11.62 -2.91
N GLU A 45 5.80 11.53 -4.23
CA GLU A 45 6.10 12.68 -5.10
C GLU A 45 5.02 13.77 -4.98
N PHE A 46 3.74 13.38 -5.07
CA PHE A 46 2.62 14.30 -4.93
C PHE A 46 2.52 14.93 -3.54
N ILE A 47 2.67 14.14 -2.47
CA ILE A 47 2.61 14.67 -1.10
C ILE A 47 3.75 15.66 -0.85
N ARG A 48 4.96 15.38 -1.37
CA ARG A 48 6.12 16.27 -1.25
C ARG A 48 5.92 17.60 -1.96
N SER A 49 5.21 17.64 -3.09
CA SER A 49 4.94 18.91 -3.80
C SER A 49 3.95 19.81 -3.06
N ILE A 50 3.06 19.22 -2.24
CA ILE A 50 2.12 19.95 -1.37
C ILE A 50 2.81 20.44 -0.08
N ALA A 51 3.83 19.72 0.38
CA ALA A 51 4.60 20.03 1.60
C ALA A 51 3.72 20.31 2.85
N PRO A 52 2.80 19.40 3.22
CA PRO A 52 1.91 19.60 4.36
C PRO A 52 2.69 19.75 5.68
N ARG A 53 2.21 20.64 6.55
CA ARG A 53 2.86 20.95 7.84
C ARG A 53 2.06 20.54 9.06
N THR A 54 0.85 20.01 8.85
CA THR A 54 0.01 19.46 9.91
C THR A 54 -0.42 18.05 9.57
N TYR A 55 -0.82 17.28 10.58
CA TYR A 55 -1.37 15.93 10.38
C TYR A 55 -2.66 15.97 9.54
N HIS A 56 -3.49 16.99 9.74
CA HIS A 56 -4.72 17.18 8.97
C HIS A 56 -4.42 17.37 7.49
N ASP A 57 -3.47 18.26 7.16
CA ASP A 57 -3.08 18.53 5.78
C ASP A 57 -2.42 17.31 5.13
N LEU A 58 -1.65 16.54 5.90
CA LEU A 58 -1.07 15.28 5.43
C LEU A 58 -2.16 14.26 5.08
N ALA A 59 -3.16 14.09 5.95
CA ALA A 59 -4.27 13.17 5.71
C ALA A 59 -5.07 13.58 4.46
N GLN A 60 -5.33 14.88 4.28
CA GLN A 60 -5.96 15.38 3.05
C GLN A 60 -5.09 15.15 1.81
N ALA A 61 -3.78 15.40 1.91
CA ALA A 61 -2.84 15.19 0.81
C ALA A 61 -2.78 13.71 0.39
N ILE A 62 -2.81 12.77 1.35
CA ILE A 62 -2.89 11.33 1.09
C ILE A 62 -4.17 11.00 0.32
N ASN A 63 -5.34 11.45 0.78
CA ASN A 63 -6.60 11.22 0.09
C ASN A 63 -6.58 11.76 -1.34
N ARG A 64 -6.03 12.97 -1.53
CA ARG A 64 -5.87 13.57 -2.87
C ARG A 64 -4.84 12.84 -3.72
N ALA A 65 -3.80 12.25 -3.15
CA ALA A 65 -2.81 11.47 -3.91
C ALA A 65 -3.40 10.18 -4.48
N PHE A 66 -4.34 9.54 -3.77
CA PHE A 66 -4.95 8.29 -4.22
C PHE A 66 -6.11 8.48 -5.22
N GLN A 67 -6.73 9.66 -5.28
CA GLN A 67 -7.82 9.93 -6.25
C GLN A 67 -7.38 9.90 -7.74
N PRO A 68 -6.29 10.55 -8.18
CA PRO A 68 -5.82 10.52 -9.56
C PRO A 68 -4.99 9.26 -9.91
N THR A 69 -4.35 8.63 -8.91
CA THR A 69 -3.34 7.58 -9.15
C THR A 69 -3.94 6.20 -9.43
N PHE A 70 -5.17 5.93 -8.97
CA PHE A 70 -5.75 4.59 -9.01
C PHE A 70 -6.10 4.06 -10.41
N ARG A 71 -6.34 4.94 -11.40
CA ARG A 71 -6.79 4.51 -12.74
C ARG A 71 -5.68 4.18 -13.74
N ARG A 72 -4.44 4.59 -13.50
CA ARG A 72 -3.36 4.54 -14.53
C ARG A 72 -2.29 3.46 -14.30
N TYR A 73 -2.18 2.91 -13.08
CA TYR A 73 -1.03 2.08 -12.68
C TYR A 73 -1.36 0.65 -12.22
N ILE A 74 -2.64 0.25 -12.20
CA ILE A 74 -3.08 -1.12 -11.87
C ILE A 74 -3.76 -1.76 -13.11
N ARG A 75 -3.08 -1.71 -14.25
CA ARG A 75 -3.39 -2.54 -15.42
C ARG A 75 -2.27 -3.55 -15.62
#